data_AF-A0A925T372-F1
#
_entry.id   AF-A0A925T372-F1
#
_cell.length_a   1.000
_cell.length_b   1.000
_cell.length_c   1.000
_cell.angle_alpha   90.00
_cell.angle_beta   90.00
_cell.angle_gamma   90.00
#
_symmetry.space_group_name_H-M   'P 1'
#
loop_
_entity.id
_entity.type
_entity.pdbx_description
1 polymer ?
#
loop_
_entity_poly.entity_id
_entity_poly.type
_entity_poly.pdbx_seq_one_letter_code
_entity_poly.pdbx_strand_id
1 'polypeptide(L)' 'MNTRMHLYCLRHSYATLSLLAGIDPKVVSGSLGHTRVSFTQDTYQHLLPVMSRDAAERVGRVLFNSL' A
#
# COMPACT_ATOMS: atom_id res chain seq x y z
N MET A 1 -20.05 0.51 -22.66
CA MET A 1 -18.99 0.40 -21.65
C MET A 1 -18.07 1.60 -21.80
N ASN A 2 -18.24 2.63 -20.96
CA ASN A 2 -17.57 3.91 -21.13
C ASN A 2 -16.26 3.91 -20.32
N THR A 3 -15.16 3.46 -20.91
CA THR A 3 -13.84 3.34 -20.28
C THR A 3 -13.23 4.74 -20.08
N ARG A 4 -13.67 5.46 -19.05
CA ARG A 4 -12.98 6.68 -18.60
C ARG A 4 -11.75 6.30 -17.79
N MET A 5 -10.67 5.97 -18.49
CA MET A 5 -9.34 5.82 -17.91
C MET A 5 -8.81 7.22 -17.54
N HIS A 6 -9.32 7.76 -16.43
CA HIS A 6 -8.92 9.08 -15.92
C HIS A 6 -7.55 8.98 -15.26
N LEU A 7 -6.77 10.07 -15.22
CA LEU A 7 -5.49 10.12 -14.49
C LEU A 7 -5.62 9.66 -13.02
N TYR A 8 -6.83 9.82 -12.47
CA TYR A 8 -7.20 9.27 -11.16
C TYR A 8 -7.04 7.75 -11.07
N CYS A 9 -7.45 6.99 -12.09
CA CYS A 9 -7.32 5.53 -12.11
C CYS A 9 -5.84 5.11 -12.15
N LEU A 10 -5.00 5.83 -12.90
CA LEU A 10 -3.54 5.61 -12.91
C LEU A 10 -2.92 5.87 -11.53
N ARG A 11 -3.30 6.98 -10.88
CA ARG A 11 -2.90 7.30 -9.51
C ARG A 11 -3.31 6.20 -8.53
N HIS A 12 -4.53 5.70 -8.69
CA HIS A 12 -5.08 4.64 -7.86
C HIS A 12 -4.33 3.31 -8.06
N SER A 13 -4.11 2.90 -9.31
CA SER A 13 -3.34 1.69 -9.63
C SER A 13 -1.90 1.76 -9.13
N TYR A 14 -1.21 2.90 -9.31
CA TYR A 14 0.15 3.11 -8.80
C TYR A 14 0.21 2.94 -7.28
N ALA A 15 -0.71 3.56 -6.55
CA ALA A 15 -0.76 3.47 -5.10
C ALA A 15 -1.02 2.03 -4.62
N THR A 16 -2.03 1.37 -5.20
CA THR A 16 -2.39 -0.01 -4.87
C THR A 16 -1.24 -0.97 -5.12
N LEU A 17 -0.59 -0.89 -6.29
CA LEU A 17 0.55 -1.76 -6.63
C LEU A 17 1.76 -1.49 -5.73
N SER A 18 2.05 -0.22 -5.43
CA SER A 18 3.16 0.14 -4.56
C SER A 18 2.97 -0.38 -3.13
N LEU A 19 1.75 -0.28 -2.60
CA LEU A 19 1.41 -0.79 -1.27
C LEU A 19 1.45 -2.33 -1.23
N LEU A 20 0.94 -3.00 -2.27
CA LEU A 20 1.03 -4.45 -2.38
C LEU A 20 2.47 -4.96 -2.52
N ALA A 21 3.37 -4.17 -3.14
CA ALA A 21 4.80 -4.44 -3.19
C ALA A 21 5.50 -4.22 -1.83
N GLY A 22 4.78 -3.76 -0.80
CA GLY A 22 5.32 -3.50 0.54
C GLY A 22 6.07 -2.18 0.67
N ILE A 23 5.89 -1.24 -0.27
CA ILE A 23 6.45 0.11 -0.16
C ILE A 23 5.74 0.86 0.98
N ASP A 24 6.52 1.55 1.80
CA ASP A 24 6.00 2.30 2.94
C ASP A 24 4.95 3.35 2.50
N PRO A 25 3.77 3.41 3.15
CA PRO A 25 2.72 4.36 2.81
C PRO A 25 3.15 5.83 2.79
N LYS A 26 4.16 6.21 3.58
CA LYS A 26 4.76 7.55 3.58
C LYS A 26 5.51 7.83 2.29
N VAL A 27 6.25 6.84 1.77
CA VAL A 27 6.94 6.94 0.48
C VAL A 27 5.94 7.04 -0.66
N VAL A 28 4.91 6.18 -0.66
CA VAL A 28 3.83 6.24 -1.65
C VAL A 28 3.10 7.58 -1.58
N SER A 29 2.80 8.07 -0.38
CA SER A 29 2.20 9.38 -0.13
C SER A 29 3.03 10.54 -0.70
N GLY A 30 4.35 10.52 -0.46
CA GLY A 30 5.30 11.50 -1.00
C GLY A 30 5.37 11.50 -2.53
N SER A 31 5.48 10.31 -3.15
CA SER A 31 5.49 10.16 -4.62
C SER A 31 4.21 10.68 -5.27
N LEU A 32 3.09 10.58 -4.55
CA LEU A 32 1.79 11.09 -5.00
C LEU A 32 1.60 12.58 -4.71
N GLY A 33 2.48 13.22 -3.94
CA GLY A 33 2.34 14.62 -3.51
C GLY A 33 1.22 14.82 -2.49
N HIS A 34 0.83 13.79 -1.73
CA HIS A 34 -0.12 13.96 -0.63
C HIS A 34 0.57 14.66 0.55
N THR A 35 0.01 15.77 1.00
CA THR A 35 0.51 16.54 2.16
C THR A 35 0.42 15.76 3.47
N ARG A 36 -0.48 14.77 3.53
CA ARG A 36 -0.70 13.92 4.70
C ARG A 36 -0.70 12.46 4.29
N VAL A 37 0.09 11.66 5.00
CA VAL A 37 0.13 10.20 4.85
C VAL A 37 -1.23 9.57 5.19
N SER A 38 -1.98 10.18 6.13
CA SER A 38 -3.32 9.73 6.50
C SER A 38 -4.26 9.66 5.29
N PHE A 39 -4.16 10.59 4.34
CA PHE A 39 -5.01 10.56 3.14
C PHE A 39 -4.75 9.32 2.27
N THR A 40 -3.48 8.93 2.12
CA THR A 40 -3.11 7.67 1.44
C THR A 40 -3.64 6.48 2.23
N GLN A 41 -3.44 6.44 3.54
CA GLN A 41 -3.89 5.32 4.38
C GLN A 41 -5.41 5.19 4.36
N ASP A 42 -6.16 6.27 4.55
CA ASP A 42 -7.63 6.27 4.54
C ASP A 42 -8.20 5.77 3.20
N THR A 43 -7.54 6.12 2.09
CA THR A 43 -7.96 5.70 0.74
C THR A 43 -7.65 4.22 0.47
N TYR A 44 -6.50 3.72 0.94
CA TYR A 44 -6.01 2.37 0.62
C TYR A 44 -6.08 1.39 1.80
N GLN A 45 -6.79 1.75 2.88
CA GLN A 45 -6.90 0.97 4.11
C GLN A 45 -7.43 -0.46 3.89
N HIS A 46 -8.23 -0.67 2.84
CA HIS A 46 -8.77 -1.98 2.49
C HIS A 46 -7.68 -2.99 2.07
N LEU A 47 -6.46 -2.54 1.75
CA LEU A 47 -5.30 -3.39 1.46
C LEU A 47 -4.55 -3.79 2.74
N LEU A 48 -4.80 -3.11 3.87
CA LEU A 48 -4.14 -3.37 5.16
C LEU A 48 -4.32 -4.80 5.67
N PRO A 49 -5.46 -5.50 5.52
CA PRO A 49 -5.60 -6.89 5.97
C PRO A 49 -4.61 -7.83 5.28
N VAL A 50 -4.37 -7.64 3.98
CA VAL A 50 -3.41 -8.45 3.20
C VAL A 50 -1.98 -8.13 3.61
N MET A 51 -1.66 -6.84 3.77
CA MET A 51 -0.34 -6.39 4.22
C MET A 51 -0.02 -6.84 5.66
N SER A 52 -1.04 -6.87 6.53
CA SER A 52 -0.90 -7.32 7.93
C SER A 52 -0.53 -8.79 8.03
N ARG A 53 -1.09 -9.64 7.16
CA ARG A 53 -0.77 -11.07 7.11
C ARG A 53 0.67 -11.31 6.68
N ASP A 54 1.12 -10.66 5.60
CA ASP A 54 2.51 -10.77 5.14
C ASP A 54 3.51 -10.21 6.18
N ALA A 55 3.15 -9.11 6.86
CA ALA A 55 3.95 -8.57 7.95
C ALA A 55 4.06 -9.55 9.13
N ALA A 56 2.96 -10.19 9.53
CA ALA A 56 2.96 -11.19 10.60
C ALA A 56 3.81 -12.42 10.22
N GLU A 57 3.73 -12.89 8.98
CA GLU A 57 4.57 -14.00 8.49
C GLU A 57 6.06 -13.61 8.47
N ARG A 58 6.41 -12.39 8.05
CA ARG A 58 7.79 -11.89 8.09
C ARG A 58 8.33 -11.82 9.52
N VAL A 59 7.55 -11.28 10.45
CA VAL A 59 7.92 -11.22 11.87
C VAL A 59 8.05 -12.62 12.46
N GLY A 60 7.12 -13.52 12.16
CA GLY A 60 7.19 -14.93 12.56
C GLY A 60 8.46 -15.60 12.05
N ARG A 61 8.85 -15.41 10.79
CA ARG A 61 10.13 -15.89 10.27
C ARG A 61 11.30 -15.33 11.08
N VAL A 62 11.37 -14.02 11.33
CA VAL A 62 12.50 -13.43 12.09
C VAL A 62 12.58 -14.01 13.52
N LEU A 63 11.43 -14.19 14.19
CA LEU A 63 11.39 -14.71 15.55
C LEU A 63 11.73 -16.20 15.63
N PHE A 64 11.18 -17.02 14.74
CA PHE A 64 11.27 -18.49 14.81
C PHE A 64 12.37 -19.10 13.94
N ASN A 65 12.98 -18.36 13.00
CA ASN A 65 14.15 -18.80 12.23
C ASN A 65 15.49 -18.66 13.01
N SER A 66 15.43 -18.26 14.29
CA SER A 66 16.61 -18.24 15.18
C SER A 66 16.65 -19.40 16.18
N LEU A 67 15.73 -20.36 16.05
CA LEU A 67 15.72 -21.66 16.75
C LEU A 67 16.00 -22.78 15.75
#